data_AF-A0A290S456-F1
#
_entry.id   AF-A0A290S456-F1
#
_cell.length_a   1.000
_cell.length_b   1.000
_cell.length_c   1.000
_cell.angle_alpha   90.00
_cell.angle_beta   90.00
_cell.angle_gamma   90.00
#
_symmetry.space_group_name_H-M   'P 1'
#
loop_
_entity.id
_entity.type
_entity.pdbx_description
1 polymer ?
#
loop_
_entity_poly.entity_id
_entity_poly.type
_entity_poly.pdbx_seq_one_letter_code
_entity_poly.pdbx_strand_id
1 'polypeptide(L)'
;MLAVKSTEGITDRLENSGIEYKIIKSSEAEILGELLEGVLVLIDLPADLDFEYQLLNKKASGVLWLSTENMDIQEVIETINSGGKWFSRVTLTRKINESLNKGNSRTFINSFGFTKREKQIFEQIKLGLSNKEIARNKCISEATVKSHVKNILSKTNTKNRTSLLIQLSK
;
A
#
# COMPACT_ATOMS: atom_id res chain seq x y z
N MET A 1 12.84 -24.81 -22.82
CA MET A 1 14.04 -24.16 -23.41
C MET A 1 13.60 -23.00 -24.30
N LEU A 2 12.95 -21.96 -23.73
CA LEU A 2 12.43 -20.80 -24.47
C LEU A 2 12.61 -19.43 -23.76
N ALA A 3 13.14 -19.39 -22.53
CA ALA A 3 13.19 -18.14 -21.74
C ALA A 3 14.55 -17.40 -21.76
N VAL A 4 15.63 -18.00 -22.28
CA VAL A 4 16.99 -17.44 -22.11
C VAL A 4 17.24 -16.25 -23.05
N LYS A 5 16.59 -16.18 -24.23
CA LYS A 5 16.83 -15.12 -25.22
C LYS A 5 16.06 -13.81 -24.97
N SER A 6 15.05 -13.80 -24.10
CA SER A 6 14.27 -12.57 -23.81
C SER A 6 14.88 -11.73 -22.70
N THR A 7 15.65 -12.33 -21.78
CA THR A 7 16.15 -11.61 -20.59
C THR A 7 17.41 -10.79 -20.92
N GLU A 8 18.36 -11.35 -21.68
CA GLU A 8 19.61 -10.65 -22.06
C GLU A 8 19.33 -9.33 -22.80
N GLY A 9 18.40 -9.34 -23.77
CA GLY A 9 18.04 -8.12 -24.51
C GLY A 9 17.35 -7.05 -23.66
N ILE A 10 16.70 -7.43 -22.56
CA ILE A 10 16.09 -6.49 -21.61
C ILE A 10 17.19 -5.89 -20.72
N THR A 11 18.07 -6.73 -20.17
CA THR A 11 19.14 -6.29 -19.27
C THR A 11 20.11 -5.34 -19.98
N ASP A 12 20.49 -5.62 -21.23
CA ASP A 12 21.38 -4.75 -22.00
C ASP A 12 20.79 -3.34 -22.17
N ARG A 13 19.49 -3.24 -22.42
CA ARG A 13 18.80 -1.95 -22.57
C ARG A 13 18.71 -1.19 -21.26
N LEU A 14 18.46 -1.90 -20.16
CA LEU A 14 18.41 -1.31 -18.82
C LEU A 14 19.79 -0.80 -18.39
N GLU A 15 20.86 -1.56 -18.61
CA GLU A 15 22.23 -1.15 -18.33
C GLU A 15 22.60 0.14 -19.08
N ASN A 16 22.27 0.23 -20.37
CA ASN A 16 22.50 1.43 -21.17
C ASN A 16 21.67 2.65 -20.73
N SER A 17 20.56 2.44 -20.03
CA SER A 17 19.72 3.51 -19.50
C SER A 17 20.14 4.05 -18.13
N GLY A 18 21.01 3.34 -17.42
CA GLY A 18 21.42 3.68 -16.05
C GLY A 18 20.36 3.41 -14.98
N ILE A 19 19.26 2.72 -15.31
CA ILE A 19 18.23 2.32 -14.35
C ILE A 19 18.75 1.18 -13.48
N GLU A 20 18.74 1.37 -12.17
CA GLU A 20 19.02 0.29 -11.22
C GLU A 20 17.91 -0.76 -11.29
N TYR A 21 18.29 -2.03 -11.43
CA TYR A 21 17.34 -3.13 -11.53
C TYR A 21 17.76 -4.35 -10.70
N LYS A 22 16.77 -5.16 -10.30
CA LYS A 22 16.96 -6.46 -9.65
C LYS A 22 16.13 -7.52 -10.34
N ILE A 23 16.71 -8.71 -10.54
CA ILE A 23 16.01 -9.86 -11.15
C ILE A 23 15.63 -10.86 -10.06
N ILE A 24 14.36 -11.26 -10.02
CA ILE A 24 13.80 -12.26 -9.12
C ILE A 24 13.53 -13.53 -9.91
N LYS A 25 14.22 -14.62 -9.57
CA LYS A 25 14.06 -15.94 -10.22
C LYS A 25 13.54 -17.04 -9.28
N SER A 26 13.49 -16.78 -7.97
CA SER A 26 13.02 -17.74 -6.98
C SER A 26 12.29 -17.02 -5.83
N SER A 27 11.57 -17.78 -4.99
CA SER A 27 10.47 -17.36 -4.10
C SER A 27 10.61 -16.00 -3.41
N GLU A 28 9.44 -15.39 -3.15
CA GLU A 28 9.16 -14.08 -2.52
C GLU A 28 10.03 -13.70 -1.29
N ALA A 29 10.62 -14.68 -0.60
CA ALA A 29 11.29 -14.50 0.68
C ALA A 29 12.58 -13.63 0.65
N GLU A 30 13.34 -13.63 -0.46
CA GLU A 30 14.65 -12.95 -0.48
C GLU A 30 14.55 -11.42 -0.52
N ILE A 31 13.43 -10.86 -0.97
CA ILE A 31 13.32 -9.41 -1.25
C ILE A 31 12.43 -8.70 -0.23
N LEU A 32 11.83 -9.44 0.71
CA LEU A 32 10.92 -8.88 1.71
C LEU A 32 11.62 -8.09 2.84
N GLY A 33 12.95 -8.12 2.94
CA GLY A 33 13.72 -7.36 3.94
C GLY A 33 14.09 -5.91 3.58
N GLU A 34 14.28 -5.60 2.28
CA GLU A 34 14.94 -4.35 1.86
C GLU A 34 13.98 -3.29 1.30
N LEU A 35 14.38 -2.02 1.40
CA LEU A 35 13.80 -0.93 0.59
C LEU A 35 14.36 -1.01 -0.83
N LEU A 36 13.50 -0.78 -1.81
CA LEU A 36 13.81 -0.86 -3.25
C LEU A 36 13.64 0.51 -3.91
N GLU A 37 14.00 1.56 -3.20
CA GLU A 37 13.80 2.93 -3.68
C GLU A 37 14.61 3.16 -4.97
N GLY A 38 13.93 3.55 -6.05
CA GLY A 38 14.58 3.76 -7.35
C GLY A 38 14.71 2.50 -8.21
N VAL A 39 14.53 1.30 -7.65
CA VAL A 39 14.84 0.03 -8.32
C VAL A 39 13.68 -0.48 -9.19
N LEU A 40 13.97 -0.87 -10.43
CA LEU A 40 13.07 -1.64 -11.30
C LEU A 40 13.22 -3.14 -11.01
N VAL A 41 12.11 -3.84 -10.76
CA VAL A 41 12.14 -5.26 -10.39
C VAL A 41 11.68 -6.11 -11.58
N LEU A 42 12.53 -7.00 -12.06
CA LEU A 42 12.22 -7.97 -13.12
C LEU A 42 11.90 -9.30 -12.46
N ILE A 43 10.78 -9.92 -12.82
CA ILE A 43 10.28 -11.13 -12.15
C ILE A 43 10.08 -12.23 -13.19
N ASP A 44 10.84 -13.32 -13.03
CA ASP A 44 10.72 -14.55 -13.80
C ASP A 44 9.84 -15.57 -13.06
N LEU A 45 8.62 -15.16 -12.71
CA LEU A 45 7.61 -15.96 -12.02
C LEU A 45 6.23 -15.60 -12.62
N PRO A 46 5.21 -16.45 -12.40
CA PRO A 46 3.83 -16.09 -12.74
C PRO A 46 3.42 -14.77 -12.08
N ALA A 47 2.63 -13.97 -12.80
CA ALA A 47 2.18 -12.68 -12.30
C ALA A 47 1.34 -12.81 -11.02
N ASP A 48 1.70 -12.03 -10.00
CA ASP A 48 1.02 -11.95 -8.71
C ASP A 48 0.84 -10.48 -8.30
N LEU A 49 -0.42 -10.04 -8.24
CA LEU A 49 -0.79 -8.66 -7.92
C LEU A 49 -0.55 -8.29 -6.45
N ASP A 50 -0.59 -9.26 -5.55
CA ASP A 50 -0.31 -9.04 -4.13
C ASP A 50 1.19 -8.97 -3.87
N PHE A 51 2.00 -9.69 -4.63
CA PHE A 51 3.44 -9.52 -4.62
C PHE A 51 3.84 -8.15 -5.23
N GLU A 52 3.25 -7.76 -6.37
CA GLU A 52 3.50 -6.46 -7.03
C GLU A 52 3.20 -5.26 -6.12
N TYR A 53 1.95 -5.12 -5.67
CA TYR A 53 1.69 -5.07 -4.24
C TYR A 53 2.71 -4.53 -3.25
N GLN A 54 3.40 -5.52 -2.69
CA GLN A 54 4.41 -5.38 -1.66
C GLN A 54 5.63 -4.62 -2.18
N LEU A 55 6.02 -4.83 -3.44
CA LEU A 55 7.10 -4.07 -4.11
C LEU A 55 6.73 -2.58 -4.26
N LEU A 56 5.47 -2.30 -4.60
CA LEU A 56 4.67 -1.12 -4.28
C LEU A 56 5.15 -0.39 -3.03
N ASN A 57 4.86 -1.03 -1.90
CA ASN A 57 5.07 -0.47 -0.57
C ASN A 57 6.55 -0.37 -0.17
N LYS A 58 7.42 -1.11 -0.85
CA LYS A 58 8.88 -1.06 -0.72
C LYS A 58 9.56 0.03 -1.55
N LYS A 59 8.79 0.88 -2.23
CA LYS A 59 9.27 2.02 -3.02
C LYS A 59 9.94 1.67 -4.35
N ALA A 60 9.78 0.45 -4.85
CA ALA A 60 10.20 0.07 -6.19
C ALA A 60 9.71 1.08 -7.24
N SER A 61 10.55 1.34 -8.24
CA SER A 61 10.22 2.20 -9.39
C SER A 61 9.29 1.50 -10.36
N GLY A 62 9.34 0.17 -10.42
CA GLY A 62 8.38 -0.60 -11.18
C GLY A 62 8.57 -2.10 -11.06
N VAL A 63 7.65 -2.84 -11.66
CA VAL A 63 7.67 -4.30 -11.77
C VAL A 63 7.47 -4.70 -13.23
N LEU A 64 8.39 -5.53 -13.73
CA LEU A 64 8.32 -6.17 -15.03
C LEU A 64 8.18 -7.67 -14.87
N TRP A 65 7.07 -8.22 -15.32
CA TRP A 65 6.87 -9.66 -15.40
C TRP A 65 7.49 -10.18 -16.69
N LEU A 66 8.55 -10.98 -16.61
CA LEU A 66 9.22 -11.54 -17.79
C LEU A 66 8.33 -12.55 -18.54
N SER A 67 7.26 -13.01 -17.90
CA SER A 67 6.19 -13.80 -18.53
C SER A 67 5.23 -12.96 -19.40
N THR A 68 5.32 -11.63 -19.38
CA THR A 68 4.45 -10.75 -20.18
C THR A 68 4.96 -10.64 -21.61
N GLU A 69 4.12 -11.02 -22.56
CA GLU A 69 4.39 -10.86 -23.98
C GLU A 69 4.24 -9.39 -24.43
N ASN A 70 4.98 -9.01 -25.49
CA ASN A 70 4.90 -7.69 -26.14
C ASN A 70 5.18 -6.50 -25.23
N MET A 71 6.09 -6.67 -24.27
CA MET A 71 6.53 -5.59 -23.39
C MET A 71 7.42 -4.59 -24.15
N ASP A 72 7.02 -3.31 -24.14
CA ASP A 72 7.88 -2.24 -24.65
C ASP A 72 8.79 -1.71 -23.55
N ILE A 73 10.02 -2.23 -23.50
CA ILE A 73 11.04 -1.77 -22.55
C ILE A 73 11.40 -0.29 -22.76
N GLN A 74 11.22 0.27 -23.96
CA GLN A 74 11.52 1.69 -24.18
C GLN A 74 10.58 2.56 -23.35
N GLU A 75 9.29 2.24 -23.40
CA GLU A 75 8.25 2.93 -22.63
C GLU A 75 8.50 2.82 -21.12
N VAL A 76 8.96 1.65 -20.66
CA VAL A 76 9.32 1.42 -19.25
C VAL A 76 10.46 2.34 -18.82
N ILE A 77 11.53 2.38 -19.62
CA ILE A 77 12.72 3.20 -19.34
C ILE A 77 12.35 4.68 -19.29
N GLU A 78 11.62 5.17 -20.30
CA GLU A 78 11.19 6.58 -20.38
C GLU A 78 10.27 6.98 -19.22
N THR A 79 9.37 6.08 -18.83
CA THR A 79 8.49 6.30 -17.68
C THR A 79 9.28 6.43 -16.38
N ILE A 80 10.27 5.57 -16.15
CA ILE A 80 11.06 5.61 -14.92
C ILE A 80 12.00 6.82 -14.90
N ASN A 81 12.66 7.12 -16.01
CA ASN A 81 13.57 8.27 -16.13
C ASN A 81 12.86 9.62 -16.00
N SER A 82 11.58 9.70 -16.37
CA SER A 82 10.74 10.89 -16.12
C SER A 82 10.22 10.99 -14.68
N GLY A 83 10.61 10.08 -13.79
CA GLY A 83 10.18 10.02 -12.39
C GLY A 83 8.83 9.31 -12.17
N GLY A 84 8.29 8.69 -13.20
CA GLY A 84 7.09 7.88 -13.14
C GLY A 84 7.30 6.54 -12.40
N LYS A 85 6.21 5.77 -12.31
CA LYS A 85 6.20 4.44 -11.71
C LYS A 85 5.62 3.43 -12.69
N TRP A 86 6.27 2.30 -12.86
CA TRP A 86 5.83 1.24 -13.77
C TRP A 86 5.20 0.08 -13.01
N PHE A 87 3.88 0.13 -12.83
CA PHE A 87 3.10 -0.92 -12.15
C PHE A 87 1.80 -1.15 -12.88
N SER A 88 1.18 -2.30 -12.66
CA SER A 88 -0.15 -2.57 -13.17
C SER A 88 -1.16 -1.52 -12.70
N ARG A 89 -2.12 -1.20 -13.58
CA ARG A 89 -3.20 -0.24 -13.27
C ARG A 89 -3.96 -0.64 -12.01
N VAL A 90 -4.14 -1.94 -11.77
CA VAL A 90 -4.83 -2.46 -10.59
C VAL A 90 -4.05 -2.10 -9.31
N THR A 91 -2.74 -2.33 -9.28
CA THR A 91 -1.85 -2.01 -8.16
C THR A 91 -1.85 -0.49 -7.87
N LEU A 92 -1.73 0.35 -8.89
CA LEU A 92 -1.76 1.80 -8.73
C LEU A 92 -3.14 2.30 -8.26
N THR A 93 -4.23 1.79 -8.84
CA THR A 93 -5.61 2.15 -8.44
C THR A 93 -5.86 1.76 -7.00
N ARG A 94 -5.41 0.58 -6.55
CA ARG A 94 -5.47 0.16 -5.15
C ARG A 94 -4.76 1.16 -4.25
N LYS A 95 -3.54 1.59 -4.60
CA LYS A 95 -2.77 2.54 -3.80
C LYS A 95 -3.43 3.91 -3.71
N ILE A 96 -3.97 4.39 -4.83
CA ILE A 96 -4.71 5.65 -4.90
C ILE A 96 -5.93 5.60 -3.99
N ASN A 97 -6.76 4.56 -4.09
CA ASN A 97 -7.94 4.37 -3.25
C ASN A 97 -7.58 4.28 -1.76
N GLU A 98 -6.49 3.58 -1.41
CA GLU A 98 -6.01 3.55 -0.02
C GLU A 98 -5.62 4.96 0.47
N SER A 99 -4.95 5.75 -0.36
CA SER A 99 -4.56 7.13 -0.04
C SER A 99 -5.78 8.04 0.13
N LEU A 100 -6.77 7.94 -0.75
CA LEU A 100 -8.02 8.70 -0.67
C LEU A 100 -8.81 8.36 0.60
N ASN A 101 -8.92 7.08 0.94
CA ASN A 101 -9.58 6.62 2.17
C ASN A 101 -8.81 7.07 3.45
N LYS A 102 -7.48 7.07 3.40
CA LYS A 102 -6.64 7.60 4.49
C LYS A 102 -6.70 9.13 4.59
N GLY A 103 -6.87 9.83 3.48
CA GLY A 103 -7.06 11.28 3.39
C GLY A 103 -8.35 11.70 4.08
N ASN A 104 -9.47 11.07 3.73
CA ASN A 104 -10.76 11.32 4.37
C ASN A 104 -10.71 11.09 5.89
N SER A 105 -10.03 10.02 6.32
CA SER A 105 -9.86 9.74 7.76
C SER A 105 -9.04 10.81 8.48
N ARG A 106 -7.92 11.27 7.91
CA ARG A 106 -7.06 12.28 8.54
C ARG A 106 -7.73 13.65 8.58
N THR A 107 -8.40 14.04 7.49
CA THR A 107 -9.21 15.27 7.44
C THR A 107 -10.33 15.19 8.45
N PHE A 108 -11.09 14.10 8.49
CA PHE A 108 -12.17 13.89 9.46
C PHE A 108 -11.69 14.01 10.91
N ILE A 109 -10.62 13.30 11.27
CA ILE A 109 -10.03 13.34 12.61
C ILE A 109 -9.58 14.76 12.99
N ASN A 110 -8.99 15.50 12.05
CA ASN A 110 -8.50 16.85 12.30
C ASN A 110 -9.66 17.86 12.39
N SER A 111 -10.73 17.68 11.62
CA SER A 111 -11.95 18.52 11.67
C SER A 111 -12.66 18.47 13.03
N PHE A 112 -12.55 17.35 13.75
CA PHE A 112 -13.22 17.16 15.05
C PHE A 112 -12.29 17.24 16.27
N GLY A 113 -11.02 17.65 16.09
CA GLY A 113 -10.11 17.93 17.21
C GLY A 113 -9.90 16.72 18.15
N PHE A 114 -9.69 15.53 17.59
CA PHE A 114 -9.43 14.35 18.41
C PHE A 114 -8.07 14.44 19.12
N THR A 115 -8.05 14.08 20.40
CA THR A 115 -6.82 13.88 21.18
C THR A 115 -6.03 12.70 20.64
N LYS A 116 -4.73 12.62 20.95
CA LYS A 116 -3.86 11.50 20.53
C LYS A 116 -4.47 10.13 20.87
N ARG A 117 -5.09 10.00 22.05
CA ARG A 117 -5.71 8.74 22.48
C ARG A 117 -6.98 8.43 21.71
N GLU A 118 -7.84 9.42 21.48
CA GLU A 118 -9.04 9.27 20.67
C GLU A 118 -8.71 8.86 19.23
N LYS A 119 -7.66 9.43 18.62
CA LYS A 119 -7.17 9.01 17.29
C LYS A 119 -6.82 7.52 17.26
N GLN A 120 -6.08 7.04 18.27
CA GLN A 120 -5.70 5.63 18.38
C GLN A 120 -6.89 4.68 18.54
N ILE A 121 -7.90 5.09 19.32
CA ILE A 121 -9.13 4.31 19.52
C ILE A 121 -9.96 4.32 18.23
N PHE A 122 -10.09 5.47 17.59
CA PHE A 122 -10.84 5.64 16.36
C PHE A 122 -10.32 4.78 15.20
N GLU A 123 -8.99 4.65 15.03
CA GLU A 123 -8.43 3.75 14.02
C GLU A 123 -8.83 2.29 14.26
N GLN A 124 -8.94 1.85 15.52
CA GLN A 124 -9.44 0.50 15.81
C GLN A 124 -10.96 0.37 15.65
N ILE A 125 -11.70 1.47 15.82
CA ILE A 125 -13.13 1.50 15.54
C ILE A 125 -13.39 1.20 14.06
N LYS A 126 -12.59 1.81 13.17
CA LYS A 126 -12.65 1.62 11.71
C LYS A 126 -12.39 0.18 11.28
N LEU A 127 -11.56 -0.55 12.02
CA LEU A 127 -11.28 -1.97 11.79
C LEU A 127 -12.43 -2.89 12.28
N GLY A 128 -13.53 -2.34 12.77
CA GLY A 128 -14.66 -3.13 13.26
C GLY A 128 -14.48 -3.73 14.66
N LEU A 129 -13.36 -3.44 15.35
CA LEU A 129 -13.04 -4.07 16.64
C LEU A 129 -13.99 -3.66 17.77
N SER A 130 -14.45 -4.61 18.55
CA SER A 130 -15.25 -4.39 19.76
C SER A 130 -14.48 -3.65 20.86
N ASN A 131 -15.17 -3.02 21.81
CA ASN A 131 -14.50 -2.32 22.91
C ASN A 131 -13.58 -3.24 23.73
N LYS A 132 -13.93 -4.53 23.85
CA LYS A 132 -13.12 -5.56 24.53
C LYS A 132 -11.85 -5.91 23.76
N GLU A 133 -11.89 -5.92 22.43
CA GLU A 133 -10.70 -6.13 21.59
C GLU A 133 -9.79 -4.90 21.61
N ILE A 134 -10.39 -3.70 21.54
CA ILE A 134 -9.64 -2.44 21.63
C ILE A 134 -8.93 -2.32 22.98
N ALA A 135 -9.63 -2.66 24.06
CA ALA A 135 -9.08 -2.67 25.42
C ALA A 135 -7.83 -3.55 25.52
N ARG A 136 -7.91 -4.78 24.98
CA ARG A 136 -6.78 -5.71 24.89
C ARG A 136 -5.63 -5.15 24.06
N ASN A 137 -5.91 -4.68 22.85
CA ASN A 137 -4.87 -4.17 21.93
C ASN A 137 -4.17 -2.90 22.43
N LYS A 138 -4.83 -2.12 23.29
CA LYS A 138 -4.32 -0.85 23.82
C LYS A 138 -3.94 -0.91 25.30
N CYS A 139 -3.94 -2.11 25.88
CA CYS A 139 -3.62 -2.40 27.27
C CYS A 139 -4.34 -1.46 28.27
N ILE A 140 -5.64 -1.25 28.08
CA ILE A 140 -6.49 -0.42 28.96
C ILE A 140 -7.80 -1.13 29.29
N SER A 141 -8.56 -0.62 30.25
CA SER A 141 -9.86 -1.19 30.60
C SER A 141 -10.91 -0.96 29.50
N GLU A 142 -11.88 -1.88 29.37
CA GLU A 142 -13.03 -1.70 28.47
C GLU A 142 -13.86 -0.45 28.82
N ALA A 143 -13.95 -0.11 30.11
CA ALA A 143 -14.61 1.10 30.57
C ALA A 143 -13.90 2.37 30.06
N THR A 144 -12.56 2.39 30.05
CA THR A 144 -11.75 3.47 29.49
C THR A 144 -11.99 3.61 27.98
N VAL A 145 -12.07 2.49 27.25
CA VAL A 145 -12.43 2.50 25.82
C VAL A 145 -13.82 3.09 25.61
N LYS A 146 -14.83 2.65 26.39
CA LYS A 146 -16.21 3.19 26.31
C LYS A 146 -16.23 4.71 26.52
N SER A 147 -15.45 5.23 27.46
CA SER A 147 -15.32 6.67 27.68
C SER A 147 -14.75 7.40 26.46
N HIS A 148 -13.65 6.90 25.88
CA HIS A 148 -13.10 7.47 24.65
C HIS A 148 -14.07 7.39 23.47
N VAL A 149 -14.78 6.27 23.28
CA VAL A 149 -15.81 6.13 22.23
C VAL A 149 -16.93 7.15 22.43
N LYS A 150 -17.41 7.35 23.66
CA LYS A 150 -18.42 8.37 23.97
C LYS A 150 -17.95 9.77 23.57
N ASN A 151 -16.71 10.12 23.88
CA ASN A 151 -16.15 11.42 23.50
C ASN A 151 -16.02 11.58 22.00
N ILE A 152 -15.58 10.54 21.28
CA ILE A 152 -15.51 10.53 19.81
C ILE A 152 -16.90 10.74 19.19
N LEU A 153 -17.91 10.00 19.66
CA LEU A 153 -19.29 10.13 19.18
C LEU A 153 -19.83 11.54 19.43
N SER A 154 -19.56 12.11 20.62
CA SER A 154 -19.94 13.48 20.96
C SER A 154 -19.25 14.52 20.05
N LYS A 155 -17.95 14.39 19.82
CA LYS A 155 -17.18 15.33 18.95
C LYS A 155 -17.63 15.28 17.50
N THR A 156 -18.05 14.12 17.03
CA THR A 156 -18.52 13.91 15.64
C THR A 156 -20.01 14.15 15.47
N ASN A 157 -20.72 14.43 16.55
CA ASN A 157 -22.18 14.55 16.60
C ASN A 157 -22.91 13.31 16.03
N THR A 158 -22.39 12.13 16.34
CA THR A 158 -22.96 10.84 15.88
C THR A 158 -23.62 10.09 17.02
N LYS A 159 -24.77 9.47 16.72
CA LYS A 159 -25.60 8.80 17.74
C LYS A 159 -25.04 7.47 18.20
N ASN A 160 -24.39 6.73 17.30
CA ASN A 160 -23.82 5.43 17.58
C ASN A 160 -22.65 5.13 16.65
N ARG A 161 -21.95 4.04 16.98
CA ARG A 161 -20.77 3.58 16.24
C ARG A 161 -21.05 3.33 14.76
N THR A 162 -22.22 2.81 14.41
CA THR A 162 -22.60 2.55 13.01
C THR A 162 -22.77 3.87 12.25
N SER A 163 -23.46 4.86 12.82
CA SER A 163 -23.59 6.19 12.23
C SER A 163 -22.24 6.86 12.02
N LEU A 164 -21.31 6.70 12.97
CA LEU A 164 -19.94 7.18 12.85
C LEU A 164 -19.22 6.56 11.64
N LEU A 165 -19.35 5.24 11.44
CA LEU A 165 -18.72 4.56 10.31
C LEU A 165 -19.35 4.95 8.97
N ILE A 166 -20.67 5.12 8.91
CA ILE A 166 -21.37 5.60 7.71
C ILE A 166 -20.94 7.02 7.33
N GLN A 167 -20.71 7.89 8.33
CA GLN A 167 -20.24 9.25 8.07
C GLN A 167 -18.82 9.29 7.52
N LEU A 168 -17.99 8.27 7.77
CA LEU A 168 -16.66 8.15 7.19
C LEU A 168 -16.65 7.68 5.72
N SER A 169 -17.70 6.97 5.31
CA SER A 169 -17.85 6.48 3.94
C SER A 169 -18.51 7.49 3.00
N LYS A 170 -18.87 8.68 3.51
CA LYS A 170 -19.34 9.81 2.72
C LYS A 170 -18.16 10.69 2.32
#